data_AF-A0A5N8WXB0-F1
#
_entry.id   AF-A0A5N8WXB0-F1
#
_cell.length_a   1.000
_cell.length_b   1.000
_cell.length_c   1.000
_cell.angle_alpha   90.00
_cell.angle_beta   90.00
_cell.angle_gamma   90.00
#
_symmetry.space_group_name_H-M   'P 1'
#
loop_
_entity.id
_entity.type
_entity.pdbx_description
1 polymer ?
#
loop_
_entity_poly.entity_id
_entity_poly.type
_entity_poly.pdbx_seq_one_letter_code
_entity_poly.pdbx_strand_id
1 'polypeptide(L)'
;MAQTFEELVGIQRAADQAHARVEELRELYGSPTAHKWTETQTDTYETAWRAWRDLARDVQAAVTEYAKAEGQPRSEIEADVKKAVRHPGPGAHEA
;
A
#
# COMPACT_ATOMS: atom_id res chain seq x y z
N MET A 1 -7.76 -8.36 -9.25
CA MET A 1 -8.35 -9.27 -8.23
C MET A 1 -7.27 -10.25 -7.88
N ALA A 2 -6.80 -10.25 -6.63
CA ALA A 2 -5.75 -11.17 -6.23
C ALA A 2 -6.27 -12.59 -6.15
N GLN A 3 -5.64 -13.50 -6.89
CA GLN A 3 -6.00 -14.93 -6.86
C GLN A 3 -5.13 -15.72 -5.88
N THR A 4 -4.02 -15.15 -5.43
CA THR A 4 -3.07 -15.78 -4.52
C THR A 4 -2.66 -14.85 -3.38
N PHE A 5 -2.19 -15.44 -2.29
CA PHE A 5 -1.62 -14.69 -1.16
C PHE A 5 -0.40 -13.86 -1.57
N GLU A 6 0.46 -14.36 -2.46
CA GLU A 6 1.62 -13.62 -2.95
C GLU A 6 1.21 -12.36 -3.73
N GLU A 7 0.14 -12.45 -4.52
CA GLU A 7 -0.41 -11.29 -5.22
C GLU A 7 -0.97 -10.27 -4.23
N LEU A 8 -1.64 -10.70 -3.15
CA LEU A 8 -2.06 -9.82 -2.04
C LEU A 8 -0.87 -9.08 -1.39
N VAL A 9 0.23 -9.79 -1.15
CA VAL A 9 1.46 -9.20 -0.60
C VAL A 9 2.07 -8.21 -1.59
N GLY A 10 2.03 -8.51 -2.89
CA GLY A 10 2.49 -7.62 -3.96
C GLY A 10 1.71 -6.30 -4.01
N ILE A 11 0.37 -6.37 -4.04
CA ILE A 11 -0.47 -5.17 -4.08
C ILE A 11 -0.38 -4.35 -2.78
N GLN A 12 -0.26 -5.01 -1.61
CA GLN A 12 -0.04 -4.30 -0.35
C GLN A 12 1.29 -3.57 -0.36
N ARG A 13 2.37 -4.21 -0.83
CA ARG A 13 3.69 -3.59 -0.96
C ARG A 13 3.65 -2.37 -1.88
N ALA A 14 2.93 -2.45 -3.00
CA ALA A 14 2.76 -1.31 -3.90
C ALA A 14 2.02 -0.15 -3.22
N ALA A 15 0.94 -0.44 -2.49
CA ALA A 15 0.21 0.57 -1.70
C ALA A 15 1.11 1.20 -0.63
N ASP A 16 1.91 0.41 0.09
CA ASP A 16 2.83 0.91 1.12
C ASP A 16 3.93 1.80 0.53
N GLN A 17 4.46 1.46 -0.64
CA GLN A 17 5.43 2.30 -1.37
C GLN A 17 4.80 3.62 -1.83
N ALA A 18 3.58 3.58 -2.36
CA ALA A 18 2.85 4.78 -2.74
C ALA A 18 2.54 5.67 -1.53
N HIS A 19 2.21 5.08 -0.38
CA HIS A 19 2.03 5.81 0.87
C HIS A 19 3.32 6.47 1.33
N ALA A 20 4.44 5.74 1.33
CA ALA A 20 5.75 6.28 1.67
C ALA A 20 6.10 7.49 0.80
N ARG A 21 5.77 7.46 -0.49
CA ARG A 21 5.97 8.61 -1.38
C ARG A 21 5.13 9.83 -0.99
N VAL A 22 3.90 9.63 -0.54
CA VAL A 22 3.04 10.73 -0.03
C VAL A 22 3.65 11.33 1.24
N GLU A 23 4.16 10.49 2.14
CA GLU A 23 4.82 10.93 3.38
C GLU A 23 6.12 11.70 3.07
N GLU A 24 6.97 11.19 2.18
CA GLU A 24 8.19 11.88 1.72
C GLU A 24 7.88 13.26 1.13
N LEU A 25 6.84 13.38 0.29
CA LEU A 25 6.44 14.66 -0.29
C LEU A 25 5.98 15.64 0.79
N ARG A 26 5.24 15.15 1.79
CA ARG A 26 4.79 15.95 2.93
C ARG A 26 5.96 16.42 3.80
N GLU A 27 6.97 15.57 4.00
CA GLU A 27 8.19 15.93 4.73
C GLU A 27 9.01 16.96 3.94
N LEU A 28 9.16 16.76 2.63
CA LEU A 28 9.93 17.64 1.73
C LEU A 28 9.31 19.04 1.62
N TYR A 29 7.99 19.13 1.52
CA TYR A 29 7.29 20.42 1.36
C TYR A 29 6.98 21.10 2.70
N GLY A 30 7.16 20.38 3.81
CA GLY A 30 6.81 20.85 5.15
C GLY A 30 5.31 20.92 5.39
N SER A 31 4.93 21.27 6.63
CA SER A 31 3.50 21.34 6.99
C SER A 31 2.77 22.40 6.16
N PRO A 32 1.66 22.07 5.47
CA PRO A 32 0.85 23.04 4.74
C PRO A 32 0.34 24.19 5.62
N THR A 33 0.22 23.95 6.93
CA THR A 33 -0.18 24.98 7.91
C THR A 33 0.95 25.96 8.27
N ALA A 34 2.20 25.60 7.99
CA ALA A 34 3.39 26.42 8.26
C ALA A 34 3.94 27.07 6.97
N HIS A 35 3.73 26.46 5.81
CA HIS A 35 4.14 26.99 4.51
C HIS A 35 3.07 26.70 3.45
N LYS A 36 2.64 27.74 2.74
CA LYS A 36 1.75 27.58 1.58
C LYS A 36 2.56 26.93 0.45
N TRP A 37 2.12 25.75 0.02
CA TRP A 37 2.71 25.07 -1.12
C TRP A 37 2.44 25.81 -2.43
N THR A 38 3.36 25.66 -3.37
CA THR A 38 3.15 26.08 -4.76
C THR A 38 2.11 25.18 -5.44
N GLU A 39 1.56 25.64 -6.57
CA GLU A 39 0.63 24.85 -7.40
C GLU A 39 1.27 23.53 -7.83
N THR A 40 2.51 23.56 -8.36
CA THR A 40 3.23 22.35 -8.75
C THR A 40 3.45 21.36 -7.60
N GLN A 41 3.77 21.85 -6.39
CA GLN A 41 3.92 20.99 -5.21
C GLN A 41 2.58 20.35 -4.82
N THR A 42 1.50 21.14 -4.86
CA THR A 42 0.15 20.67 -4.58
C THR A 42 -0.27 19.58 -5.57
N ASP A 43 -0.11 19.82 -6.88
CA ASP A 43 -0.43 18.85 -7.93
C ASP A 43 0.39 17.56 -7.81
N THR A 44 1.68 17.68 -7.48
CA THR A 44 2.56 16.53 -7.29
C THR A 44 2.10 15.68 -6.10
N TYR A 45 1.75 16.33 -4.99
CA TYR A 45 1.24 15.66 -3.80
C TYR A 45 -0.12 15.00 -4.08
N GLU A 46 -1.05 15.71 -4.70
CA GLU A 46 -2.37 15.15 -5.04
C GLU A 46 -2.27 13.95 -5.98
N THR A 47 -1.36 13.98 -6.95
CA THR A 47 -1.12 12.85 -7.86
C THR A 47 -0.62 11.63 -7.08
N ALA A 48 0.37 11.80 -6.21
CA ALA A 48 0.86 10.72 -5.36
C ALA A 48 -0.24 10.19 -4.42
N TRP A 49 -1.03 11.08 -3.82
CA TRP A 49 -2.13 10.73 -2.94
C TRP A 49 -3.23 9.94 -3.65
N ARG A 50 -3.60 10.34 -4.88
CA ARG A 50 -4.58 9.61 -5.71
C ARG A 50 -4.08 8.22 -6.07
N ALA A 51 -2.82 8.12 -6.51
CA ALA A 51 -2.21 6.83 -6.83
C ALA A 51 -2.20 5.88 -5.63
N TRP A 52 -1.81 6.37 -4.45
CA TRP A 52 -1.89 5.59 -3.21
C TRP A 52 -3.33 5.18 -2.87
N ARG A 53 -4.29 6.10 -2.96
CA ARG A 53 -5.70 5.82 -2.63
C ARG A 53 -6.30 4.75 -3.55
N ASP A 54 -5.93 4.74 -4.82
CA ASP A 54 -6.41 3.74 -5.77
C ASP A 54 -5.84 2.37 -5.44
N LEU A 55 -4.53 2.27 -5.17
CA LEU A 55 -3.90 1.03 -4.70
C LEU A 55 -4.48 0.54 -3.36
N ALA A 56 -4.76 1.44 -2.42
CA ALA A 56 -5.38 1.09 -1.14
C ALA A 56 -6.80 0.50 -1.32
N ARG A 57 -7.54 0.95 -2.33
CA ARG A 57 -8.84 0.36 -2.69
C ARG A 57 -8.69 -1.00 -3.34
N ASP A 58 -7.69 -1.18 -4.19
CA ASP A 58 -7.39 -2.49 -4.79
C ASP A 58 -6.99 -3.52 -3.73
N VAL A 59 -6.16 -3.14 -2.77
CA VAL A 59 -5.82 -3.97 -1.58
C VAL A 59 -7.09 -4.37 -0.83
N GLN A 60 -7.95 -3.42 -0.51
CA GLN A 60 -9.17 -3.68 0.27
C GLN A 60 -10.13 -4.64 -0.46
N ALA A 61 -10.30 -4.46 -1.77
CA ALA A 61 -11.11 -5.34 -2.59
C ALA A 61 -10.51 -6.75 -2.66
N ALA A 62 -9.21 -6.84 -2.95
CA ALA A 62 -8.53 -8.12 -3.10
C ALA A 62 -8.51 -8.93 -1.80
N VAL A 63 -8.23 -8.31 -0.65
CA VAL A 63 -8.25 -9.00 0.65
C VAL A 63 -9.65 -9.49 1.01
N THR A 64 -10.69 -8.69 0.69
CA THR A 64 -12.09 -9.11 0.92
C THR A 64 -12.45 -10.34 0.10
N GLU A 65 -12.04 -10.37 -1.16
CA GLU A 65 -12.35 -11.46 -2.08
C GLU A 65 -11.54 -12.73 -1.77
N TYR A 66 -10.25 -12.58 -1.44
CA TYR A 66 -9.42 -13.69 -0.99
C TYR A 66 -9.93 -14.30 0.31
N ALA A 67 -10.25 -13.49 1.31
CA ALA A 67 -10.80 -13.98 2.59
C ALA A 67 -12.09 -14.78 2.39
N LYS A 68 -12.96 -14.32 1.49
CA LYS A 68 -14.19 -15.03 1.11
C LYS A 68 -13.89 -16.37 0.42
N ALA A 69 -12.89 -16.41 -0.46
CA ALA A 69 -12.49 -17.64 -1.17
C ALA A 69 -11.91 -18.69 -0.21
N GLU A 70 -11.07 -18.26 0.74
CA GLU A 70 -10.44 -19.13 1.74
C GLU A 70 -11.37 -19.46 2.92
N GLY A 71 -12.52 -18.79 3.04
CA GLY A 71 -13.43 -18.94 4.17
C GLY A 71 -12.86 -18.42 5.50
N GLN A 72 -11.88 -17.52 5.44
CA GLN A 72 -11.19 -16.96 6.61
C GLN A 72 -11.71 -15.54 6.94
N PRO A 73 -11.58 -15.10 8.20
CA PRO A 73 -11.86 -13.71 8.56
C PRO A 73 -10.92 -12.74 7.83
N ARG A 74 -11.49 -11.68 7.25
CA ARG A 74 -10.72 -10.65 6.54
C ARG A 74 -9.58 -10.06 7.38
N SER A 75 -9.80 -9.86 8.68
CA SER A 75 -8.79 -9.32 9.60
C SER A 75 -7.58 -10.23 9.78
N GLU A 76 -7.75 -11.54 9.68
CA GLU A 76 -6.64 -12.50 9.76
C GLU A 76 -5.77 -12.39 8.50
N ILE A 77 -6.40 -12.36 7.33
CA ILE A 77 -5.71 -12.15 6.05
C ILE A 77 -4.94 -10.82 6.04
N GLU A 78 -5.56 -9.71 6.51
CA GLU A 78 -4.88 -8.40 6.60
C GLU A 78 -3.64 -8.46 7.50
N ALA A 79 -3.72 -9.18 8.63
CA ALA A 79 -2.59 -9.35 9.54
C ALA A 79 -1.46 -10.17 8.91
N ASP A 80 -1.80 -11.26 8.21
CA ASP A 80 -0.84 -12.13 7.55
C ASP A 80 -0.15 -11.42 6.39
N VAL A 81 -0.90 -10.69 5.55
CA VAL A 81 -0.35 -9.87 4.47
C VAL A 81 0.62 -8.82 5.03
N LYS A 82 0.22 -8.11 6.09
CA LYS A 82 1.07 -7.12 6.76
C LYS A 82 2.35 -7.72 7.33
N LYS A 83 2.28 -8.95 7.86
CA LYS A 83 3.45 -9.69 8.35
C LYS A 83 4.38 -10.06 7.20
N ALA A 84 3.84 -10.57 6.10
CA ALA A 84 4.60 -10.99 4.93
C ALA A 84 5.28 -9.81 4.19
N VAL A 85 4.65 -8.63 4.16
CA VAL A 85 5.30 -7.42 3.62
C VAL A 85 6.52 -7.02 4.44
N ARG A 86 6.43 -7.11 5.78
CA ARG A 86 7.52 -6.75 6.71
C ARG A 86 8.63 -7.79 6.77
N HIS A 87 8.28 -9.05 6.55
CA HIS A 87 9.19 -10.18 6.58
C HIS A 87 9.02 -11.02 5.31
N PRO A 88 9.53 -10.55 4.16
CA PRO A 88 9.69 -11.43 3.01
C PRO A 88 10.66 -12.53 3.46
N GLY A 89 10.17 -13.76 3.63
CA GLY A 89 10.93 -14.83 4.28
C GLY A 89 12.30 -15.09 3.62
N PRO A 90 13.28 -15.65 4.35
CA PRO A 90 14.52 -16.12 3.74
C PRO A 90 14.21 -17.41 2.97
N GLY A 91 14.08 -17.35 1.64
CA GLY A 91 13.76 -18.56 0.87
C GLY A 91 13.48 -18.35 -0.61
N ALA A 92 14.44 -17.84 -1.37
CA ALA A 92 14.53 -18.03 -2.83
C ALA A 92 15.98 -17.89 -3.35
N HIS A 93 16.98 -18.23 -2.54
CA HIS A 93 18.36 -18.39 -2.97
C HIS A 93 18.95 -19.66 -2.33
N GLU A 94 18.53 -20.81 -2.84
CA GLU A 94 19.34 -22.03 -2.81
C GLU A 94 19.35 -22.60 -4.23
N ALA A 95 20.50 -22.42 -4.90
CA ALA A 95 21.00 -23.23 -6.01
C ALA A 95 22.52 -23.07 -6.07
#